data_AF-A0A962RJC9-F1
#
_entry.id   AF-A0A962RJC9-F1
#
_cell.length_a   1.000
_cell.length_b   1.000
_cell.length_c   1.000
_cell.angle_alpha   90.00
_cell.angle_beta   90.00
_cell.angle_gamma   90.00
#
_symmetry.space_group_name_H-M   'P 1'
#
loop_
_entity.id
_entity.type
_entity.pdbx_description
1 polymer ?
#
loop_
_entity_poly.entity_id
_entity_poly.type
_entity_poly.pdbx_seq_one_letter_code
_entity_poly.pdbx_strand_id
1 'polypeptide(L)'
;MKQWNSGRTQPVPLLAVTAPVSMSQPGTGGTVSSREPWSPGRRLVRRLGGTSMALALMVLVGACVTINVYFPAPEAKAAADRFIERVWGAEPGVAAPAAGQGAETAPDAAPKQPEKRSALPPEGFDHAAPLAGLDGAPSGTMLQRVLDAALALMVADAHAQAGRFSARSAPVQRIEASMAARHAQLEPYYDAGVIGLDEQALVAVRNMNAVPLAQRAALNALIDADNRDRQALYRAVAEENGHPEWEAEIRAVWTDRWLASARQRGWYLRRGGSWVRQ
;
A
#
# COMPACT_ATOMS: atom_id res chain seq x y z
N MET A 1 31.97 -15.24 -5.32
CA MET A 1 32.62 -15.28 -6.65
C MET A 1 32.58 -16.70 -7.20
N LYS A 2 31.73 -16.98 -8.19
CA LYS A 2 31.92 -18.10 -9.13
C LYS A 2 31.46 -17.61 -10.50
N GLN A 3 32.41 -17.60 -11.41
CA GLN A 3 32.35 -17.08 -12.76
C GLN A 3 31.63 -18.08 -13.67
N TRP A 4 30.89 -17.58 -14.66
CA TRP A 4 30.47 -18.39 -15.81
C TRP A 4 30.86 -17.63 -17.08
N ASN A 5 31.71 -18.29 -17.88
CA ASN A 5 32.37 -17.75 -19.07
C ASN A 5 31.55 -18.02 -20.34
N SER A 6 31.68 -17.07 -21.25
CA SER A 6 31.03 -16.90 -22.54
C SER A 6 31.46 -17.91 -23.61
N GLY A 7 30.64 -18.00 -24.66
CA GLY A 7 31.15 -17.75 -26.01
C GLY A 7 31.04 -18.88 -27.02
N ARG A 8 30.23 -18.64 -28.07
CA ARG A 8 30.58 -18.66 -29.51
C ARG A 8 29.28 -18.62 -30.32
N THR A 9 28.85 -17.50 -30.90
CA THR A 9 29.21 -16.96 -32.23
C THR A 9 29.46 -18.01 -33.32
N GLN A 10 28.60 -18.01 -34.34
CA GLN A 10 28.93 -18.44 -35.70
C GLN A 10 28.31 -17.46 -36.73
N PRO A 11 28.96 -17.27 -37.90
CA PRO A 11 28.76 -16.11 -38.78
C PRO A 11 27.85 -16.34 -40.00
N VAL A 12 27.54 -15.21 -40.63
CA VAL A 12 26.82 -14.93 -41.89
C VAL A 12 27.45 -15.58 -43.12
N PRO A 13 26.70 -15.69 -44.24
CA PRO A 13 27.17 -14.99 -45.44
C PRO A 13 26.08 -14.23 -46.24
N LEU A 14 26.50 -13.08 -46.77
CA LEU A 14 25.88 -12.32 -47.86
C LEU A 14 26.12 -13.01 -49.22
N LEU A 15 25.12 -12.98 -50.13
CA LEU A 15 25.23 -12.99 -51.60
C LEU A 15 23.90 -12.41 -52.13
N ALA A 16 23.81 -11.17 -52.60
CA ALA A 16 24.17 -10.64 -53.92
C ALA A 16 23.19 -11.04 -55.07
N VAL A 17 22.46 -10.02 -55.54
CA VAL A 17 22.19 -9.64 -56.96
C VAL A 17 21.40 -10.63 -57.85
N THR A 18 20.26 -10.17 -58.40
CA THR A 18 19.98 -10.04 -59.85
C THR A 18 18.48 -9.81 -60.13
N ALA A 19 18.20 -8.85 -61.01
CA ALA A 19 17.02 -8.72 -61.87
C ALA A 19 17.57 -8.35 -63.27
N PRO A 20 16.81 -8.22 -64.38
CA PRO A 20 15.53 -8.82 -64.83
C PRO A 20 15.63 -9.42 -66.27
N VAL A 21 14.69 -10.27 -66.72
CA VAL A 21 14.43 -10.64 -68.16
C VAL A 21 12.96 -11.13 -68.23
N SER A 22 11.98 -10.46 -68.86
CA SER A 22 11.66 -10.19 -70.28
C SER A 22 11.20 -11.39 -71.12
N MET A 23 9.88 -11.51 -71.36
CA MET A 23 9.14 -12.20 -72.45
C MET A 23 7.68 -12.41 -71.96
N SER A 24 6.57 -12.25 -72.68
CA SER A 24 6.27 -12.02 -74.09
C SER A 24 4.79 -11.56 -74.19
N GLN A 25 4.44 -10.69 -75.15
CA GLN A 25 3.05 -10.45 -75.61
C GLN A 25 2.59 -11.60 -76.53
N PRO A 26 1.27 -11.80 -76.73
CA PRO A 26 0.46 -11.11 -77.77
C PRO A 26 -0.91 -10.66 -77.19
N GLY A 27 -1.74 -9.80 -77.76
CA GLY A 27 -1.91 -9.28 -79.10
C GLY A 27 -3.34 -8.71 -79.20
N THR A 28 -3.48 -7.65 -79.98
CA THR A 28 -4.68 -7.15 -80.70
C THR A 28 -5.93 -6.70 -79.93
N GLY A 29 -6.20 -5.39 -80.05
CA GLY A 29 -7.46 -4.95 -80.68
C GLY A 29 -8.50 -4.29 -79.78
N GLY A 30 -8.90 -3.07 -80.13
CA GLY A 30 -10.22 -2.54 -79.75
C GLY A 30 -10.19 -1.22 -79.00
N THR A 31 -10.21 -0.13 -79.77
CA THR A 31 -10.60 1.20 -79.31
C THR A 31 -12.05 1.21 -78.83
N VAL A 32 -12.33 1.65 -77.59
CA VAL A 32 -13.49 2.49 -77.33
C VAL A 32 -13.28 3.35 -76.08
N SER A 33 -13.45 4.65 -76.28
CA SER A 33 -13.53 5.67 -75.24
C SER A 33 -14.81 5.45 -74.43
N SER A 34 -14.67 5.10 -73.16
CA SER A 34 -15.77 5.13 -72.19
C SER A 34 -15.44 6.16 -71.11
N ARG A 35 -16.20 7.26 -71.11
CA ARG A 35 -16.21 8.27 -70.05
C ARG A 35 -16.72 7.60 -68.78
N GLU A 36 -15.90 7.50 -67.75
CA GLU A 36 -16.40 7.18 -66.41
C GLU A 36 -16.91 8.47 -65.73
N PRO A 37 -18.15 8.46 -65.22
CA PRO A 37 -18.70 9.59 -64.48
C PRO A 37 -18.12 9.65 -63.07
N TRP A 38 -17.66 10.85 -62.69
CA TRP A 38 -17.69 11.43 -61.34
C TRP A 38 -18.09 10.48 -60.19
N SER A 39 -17.14 10.16 -59.30
CA SER A 39 -17.41 9.54 -58.00
C SER A 39 -17.22 10.55 -56.86
N PRO A 40 -18.30 11.03 -56.19
CA PRO A 40 -18.17 11.76 -54.93
C PRO A 40 -18.22 10.75 -53.79
N GLY A 41 -17.16 10.63 -52.98
CA GLY A 41 -17.31 9.83 -51.75
C GLY A 41 -16.06 9.21 -51.15
N ARG A 42 -14.96 9.96 -51.01
CA ARG A 42 -13.86 9.55 -50.11
C ARG A 42 -13.54 10.63 -49.08
N ARG A 43 -14.59 11.19 -48.45
CA ARG A 43 -14.44 12.11 -47.31
C ARG A 43 -15.32 11.78 -46.12
N LEU A 44 -15.83 10.55 -46.01
CA LEU A 44 -16.55 10.12 -44.80
C LEU A 44 -15.76 9.11 -43.94
N VAL A 45 -14.79 8.40 -44.53
CA VAL A 45 -14.08 7.31 -43.82
C VAL A 45 -12.98 7.80 -42.87
N ARG A 46 -12.50 9.06 -43.01
CA ARG A 46 -11.39 9.58 -42.18
C ARG A 46 -11.80 10.18 -40.84
N ARG A 47 -13.10 10.40 -40.60
CA ARG A 47 -13.59 10.98 -39.34
C ARG A 47 -13.99 9.94 -38.28
N LEU A 48 -14.30 8.71 -38.69
CA LEU A 48 -14.59 7.61 -37.74
C LEU A 48 -13.33 6.87 -37.25
N GLY A 49 -12.23 6.86 -38.00
CA GLY A 49 -11.02 6.13 -37.61
C GLY A 49 -10.20 6.79 -36.48
N GLY A 50 -10.23 8.12 -36.38
CA GLY A 50 -9.44 8.86 -35.38
C GLY A 50 -9.98 8.74 -33.95
N THR A 51 -11.30 8.71 -33.80
CA THR A 51 -11.97 8.57 -32.49
C THR A 51 -11.91 7.14 -31.96
N SER A 52 -12.02 6.13 -32.83
CA SER A 52 -11.82 4.72 -32.45
C SER A 52 -10.39 4.41 -32.05
N MET A 53 -9.39 5.04 -32.70
CA MET A 53 -7.98 4.86 -32.33
C MET A 53 -7.62 5.57 -31.01
N ALA A 54 -8.20 6.75 -30.74
CA ALA A 54 -8.03 7.45 -29.48
C ALA A 54 -8.70 6.72 -28.30
N LEU A 55 -9.90 6.14 -28.51
CA LEU A 55 -10.59 5.34 -27.49
C LEU A 55 -9.84 4.03 -27.20
N ALA A 56 -9.33 3.36 -28.23
CA ALA A 56 -8.51 2.15 -28.06
C ALA A 56 -7.19 2.44 -27.33
N LEU A 57 -6.56 3.59 -27.57
CA LEU A 57 -5.36 4.02 -26.86
C LEU A 57 -5.65 4.35 -25.39
N MET A 58 -6.79 4.98 -25.07
CA MET A 58 -7.20 5.22 -23.67
C MET A 58 -7.46 3.91 -22.91
N VAL A 59 -8.11 2.93 -23.54
CA VAL A 59 -8.35 1.60 -22.95
C VAL A 59 -7.03 0.84 -22.73
N LEU A 60 -6.08 0.96 -23.66
CA LEU A 60 -4.76 0.32 -23.55
C LEU A 60 -3.92 0.91 -22.39
N VAL A 61 -4.01 2.21 -22.14
CA VAL A 61 -3.26 2.90 -21.07
C VAL A 61 -3.89 2.65 -19.69
N GLY A 62 -5.20 2.46 -19.58
CA GLY A 62 -5.89 2.13 -18.32
C GLY A 62 -5.63 0.71 -17.79
N ALA A 63 -5.21 -0.23 -18.64
CA ALA A 63 -4.98 -1.63 -18.27
C ALA A 63 -3.63 -1.88 -17.56
N CYS A 64 -2.74 -0.88 -17.49
CA CYS A 64 -1.44 -0.99 -16.83
C CYS A 64 -1.38 -0.27 -15.47
N VAL A 65 -2.47 -0.31 -14.68
CA VAL A 65 -2.38 0.07 -13.26
C VAL A 65 -1.60 -1.01 -12.53
N THR A 66 -0.33 -0.71 -12.28
CA THR A 66 0.55 -1.50 -11.41
C THR A 66 0.12 -1.22 -9.98
N ILE A 67 -0.90 -1.92 -9.46
CA ILE A 67 -1.26 -1.81 -8.04
C ILE A 67 -0.12 -2.48 -7.25
N ASN A 68 0.89 -1.70 -6.90
CA ASN A 68 1.93 -2.14 -5.99
C ASN A 68 1.36 -2.10 -4.57
N VAL A 69 0.83 -3.23 -4.11
CA VAL A 69 0.32 -3.37 -2.74
C VAL A 69 1.53 -3.46 -1.80
N TYR A 70 1.89 -2.33 -1.20
CA TYR A 70 2.95 -2.24 -0.21
C TYR A 70 2.38 -2.40 1.20
N PHE A 71 3.19 -2.92 2.13
CA PHE A 71 2.79 -3.07 3.53
C PHE A 71 2.55 -1.70 4.20
N PRO A 72 1.34 -1.44 4.74
CA PRO A 72 0.98 -0.16 5.36
C PRO A 72 1.59 -0.03 6.77
N ALA A 73 2.91 0.18 6.83
CA ALA A 73 3.67 0.21 8.09
C ALA A 73 3.19 1.27 9.10
N PRO A 74 2.84 2.51 8.72
CA PRO A 74 2.31 3.51 9.66
C PRO A 74 1.01 3.06 10.33
N GLU A 75 0.08 2.50 9.57
CA GLU A 75 -1.21 2.01 10.05
C GLU A 75 -1.03 0.77 10.92
N ALA A 76 -0.10 -0.12 10.56
CA ALA A 76 0.27 -1.27 11.38
C ALA A 76 0.87 -0.84 12.74
N LYS A 77 1.69 0.20 12.77
CA LYS A 77 2.21 0.80 14.03
C LYS A 77 1.09 1.36 14.90
N ALA A 78 0.19 2.14 14.29
CA ALA A 78 -0.95 2.72 15.01
C ALA A 78 -1.89 1.63 15.56
N ALA A 79 -2.12 0.56 14.80
CA ALA A 79 -2.90 -0.58 15.27
C ALA A 79 -2.22 -1.31 16.44
N ALA A 80 -0.91 -1.53 16.36
CA ALA A 80 -0.13 -2.11 17.45
C ALA A 80 -0.22 -1.26 18.72
N ASP A 81 -0.03 0.05 18.63
CA ASP A 81 -0.11 0.95 19.79
C ASP A 81 -1.45 0.84 20.53
N ARG A 82 -2.56 0.84 19.78
CA ARG A 82 -3.89 0.68 20.36
C ARG A 82 -4.10 -0.70 20.97
N PHE A 83 -3.57 -1.76 20.35
CA PHE A 83 -3.63 -3.11 20.89
C PHE A 83 -2.86 -3.21 22.21
N ILE A 84 -1.64 -2.68 22.24
CA ILE A 84 -0.78 -2.68 23.44
C ILE A 84 -1.44 -1.91 24.58
N GLU A 85 -2.05 -0.76 24.29
CA GLU A 85 -2.78 0.02 25.28
C GLU A 85 -3.96 -0.77 25.88
N ARG A 86 -4.71 -1.53 25.07
CA ARG A 86 -5.81 -2.36 25.60
C ARG A 86 -5.31 -3.57 26.40
N VAL A 87 -4.15 -4.12 26.07
CA VAL A 87 -3.59 -5.29 26.77
C VAL A 87 -2.83 -4.93 28.04
N TRP A 88 -2.10 -3.81 28.05
CA TRP A 88 -1.25 -3.38 29.17
C TRP A 88 -1.74 -2.13 29.92
N GLY A 89 -2.63 -1.34 29.32
CA GLY A 89 -3.20 -0.10 29.90
C GLY A 89 -4.61 -0.28 30.48
N ALA A 90 -5.13 -1.51 30.55
CA ALA A 90 -6.37 -1.78 31.25
C ALA A 90 -6.18 -1.63 32.77
N GLU A 91 -6.37 -0.42 33.27
CA GLU A 91 -6.57 -0.13 34.69
C GLU A 91 -7.64 -1.08 35.27
N PRO A 92 -7.45 -1.65 36.48
CA PRO A 92 -8.47 -2.47 37.13
C PRO A 92 -9.65 -1.59 37.54
N GLY A 93 -10.62 -1.37 36.64
CA GLY A 93 -11.85 -0.65 36.97
C GLY A 93 -12.55 0.16 35.88
N VAL A 94 -12.14 0.11 34.61
CA VAL A 94 -12.93 0.76 33.54
C VAL A 94 -13.35 -0.25 32.49
N ALA A 95 -14.65 -0.53 32.47
CA ALA A 95 -15.33 -1.32 31.46
C ALA A 95 -15.05 -0.80 30.05
N ALA A 96 -14.92 -1.72 29.11
CA ALA A 96 -14.83 -1.45 27.68
C ALA A 96 -15.98 -0.55 27.19
N PRO A 97 -15.73 0.47 26.35
CA PRO A 97 -16.77 0.99 25.50
C PRO A 97 -16.82 0.14 24.22
N ALA A 98 -17.86 -0.67 24.10
CA ALA A 98 -18.31 -1.14 22.79
C ALA A 98 -19.00 0.03 22.06
N ALA A 99 -18.74 0.11 20.75
CA ALA A 99 -19.40 0.91 19.73
C ALA A 99 -19.07 2.42 19.65
N GLY A 100 -18.47 2.77 18.51
CA GLY A 100 -18.52 4.12 17.93
C GLY A 100 -17.17 4.83 17.88
N GLN A 101 -16.47 4.71 16.75
CA GLN A 101 -15.90 5.86 16.02
C GLN A 101 -15.21 5.39 14.72
N GLY A 102 -15.94 5.59 13.62
CA GLY A 102 -15.31 6.02 12.37
C GLY A 102 -14.77 7.45 12.55
N ALA A 103 -13.86 7.83 11.64
CA ALA A 103 -13.05 9.04 11.64
C ALA A 103 -11.88 9.02 12.62
N GLU A 104 -10.72 8.57 12.13
CA GLU A 104 -9.45 9.12 12.60
C GLU A 104 -8.70 9.62 11.37
N THR A 105 -8.99 10.86 11.02
CA THR A 105 -8.11 11.72 10.24
C THR A 105 -6.84 11.93 11.06
N ALA A 106 -5.75 11.26 10.67
CA ALA A 106 -4.42 11.70 11.06
C ALA A 106 -4.17 13.08 10.39
N PRO A 107 -3.67 14.10 11.11
CA PRO A 107 -3.20 15.31 10.47
C PRO A 107 -2.01 14.97 9.59
N ASP A 108 -2.09 15.41 8.34
CA ASP A 108 -1.02 15.48 7.37
C ASP A 108 0.23 16.10 8.02
N ALA A 109 1.29 15.30 8.16
CA ALA A 109 2.61 15.76 8.57
C ALA A 109 3.68 14.95 7.82
N ALA A 110 3.71 15.09 6.50
CA ALA A 110 4.91 14.84 5.72
C ALA A 110 5.80 16.12 5.72
N PRO A 111 7.14 16.02 5.88
CA PRO A 111 8.02 17.19 5.98
C PRO A 111 8.18 17.85 4.61
N LYS A 112 7.84 19.15 4.51
CA LYS A 112 8.17 19.96 3.32
C LYS A 112 9.65 20.34 3.34
N GLN A 113 10.38 19.94 2.29
CA GLN A 113 11.71 20.47 2.00
C GLN A 113 11.62 21.94 1.57
N PRO A 114 12.61 22.79 1.90
CA PRO A 114 12.56 24.22 1.60
C PRO A 114 13.08 24.52 0.18
N GLU A 115 12.19 24.93 -0.72
CA GLU A 115 12.62 25.53 -1.99
C GLU A 115 13.07 26.98 -1.81
N LYS A 116 14.24 27.25 -2.36
CA LYS A 116 14.93 28.54 -2.32
C LYS A 116 14.14 29.61 -3.06
N ARG A 117 13.84 30.66 -2.30
CA ARG A 117 13.45 32.00 -2.74
C ARG A 117 14.51 32.55 -3.70
N SER A 118 14.12 32.81 -4.95
CA SER A 118 14.78 33.78 -5.82
C SER A 118 13.75 34.79 -6.28
N ALA A 119 14.12 36.05 -6.11
CA ALA A 119 13.28 37.23 -6.20
C ALA A 119 13.15 37.72 -7.65
N LEU A 120 11.99 38.31 -7.96
CA LEU A 120 11.88 39.52 -8.77
C LEU A 120 10.67 40.35 -8.27
N PRO A 121 10.76 41.70 -8.28
CA PRO A 121 9.85 42.60 -7.56
C PRO A 121 8.58 42.97 -8.37
N PRO A 122 7.54 43.55 -7.73
CA PRO A 122 6.30 43.94 -8.36
C PRO A 122 6.31 45.41 -8.83
N GLU A 123 6.01 45.63 -10.10
CA GLU A 123 5.41 46.89 -10.59
C GLU A 123 4.05 46.46 -11.17
N GLY A 124 2.91 47.02 -10.80
CA GLY A 124 2.55 48.43 -10.78
C GLY A 124 1.17 48.48 -11.43
N PHE A 125 0.23 49.13 -10.78
CA PHE A 125 -1.21 49.09 -11.05
C PHE A 125 -1.59 49.70 -12.41
N ASP A 126 -2.71 49.26 -12.99
CA ASP A 126 -3.92 50.10 -13.14
C ASP A 126 -4.93 49.45 -14.09
N HIS A 127 -6.13 49.15 -13.57
CA HIS A 127 -7.37 49.85 -13.94
C HIS A 127 -8.58 49.22 -13.23
N ALA A 128 -9.39 50.12 -12.67
CA ALA A 128 -10.56 49.84 -11.87
C ALA A 128 -11.71 49.18 -12.65
N ALA A 129 -12.36 48.20 -12.00
CA ALA A 129 -13.81 47.92 -11.84
C ALA A 129 -14.79 48.20 -13.02
N PRO A 130 -15.87 47.38 -13.21
CA PRO A 130 -16.66 46.86 -12.10
C PRO A 130 -17.20 45.42 -12.21
N LEU A 131 -17.59 44.96 -11.03
CA LEU A 131 -18.50 43.86 -10.74
C LEU A 131 -19.70 43.81 -11.69
N ALA A 132 -19.82 42.72 -12.45
CA ALA A 132 -21.07 42.28 -13.05
C ALA A 132 -20.98 40.78 -13.39
N GLY A 133 -21.99 40.01 -12.98
CA GLY A 133 -22.25 38.68 -13.57
C GLY A 133 -22.04 37.49 -12.63
N LEU A 134 -22.85 37.41 -11.59
CA LEU A 134 -23.42 36.13 -11.19
C LEU A 134 -24.35 35.75 -12.37
N ASP A 135 -24.01 34.71 -13.13
CA ASP A 135 -24.89 33.88 -13.97
C ASP A 135 -24.07 33.23 -15.10
N GLY A 136 -23.42 32.12 -14.77
CA GLY A 136 -22.72 31.27 -15.73
C GLY A 136 -23.09 29.80 -15.50
N ALA A 137 -24.28 29.41 -15.94
CA ALA A 137 -24.61 27.99 -16.07
C ALA A 137 -23.56 27.29 -16.96
N PRO A 138 -23.13 26.06 -16.66
CA PRO A 138 -22.02 25.43 -17.38
C PRO A 138 -22.41 25.07 -18.83
N SER A 139 -22.04 25.94 -19.77
CA SER A 139 -22.21 25.80 -21.23
C SER A 139 -21.24 24.78 -21.85
N GLY A 140 -21.17 23.57 -21.30
CA GLY A 140 -20.50 22.45 -21.95
C GLY A 140 -21.43 21.79 -22.96
N THR A 141 -20.94 21.42 -24.14
CA THR A 141 -21.74 20.66 -25.11
C THR A 141 -22.17 19.31 -24.53
N MET A 142 -23.29 18.73 -24.98
CA MET A 142 -23.78 17.43 -24.48
C MET A 142 -22.71 16.32 -24.61
N LEU A 143 -21.90 16.38 -25.67
CA LEU A 143 -20.76 15.50 -25.88
C LEU A 143 -19.68 15.67 -24.80
N GLN A 144 -19.44 16.89 -24.35
CA GLN A 144 -18.49 17.21 -23.30
C GLN A 144 -18.96 16.70 -21.94
N ARG A 145 -20.27 16.75 -21.66
CA ARG A 145 -20.83 16.14 -20.44
C ARG A 145 -20.80 14.62 -20.46
N VAL A 146 -21.04 14.01 -21.62
CA VAL A 146 -20.91 12.55 -21.79
C VAL A 146 -19.45 12.13 -21.68
N LEU A 147 -18.51 12.93 -22.19
CA LEU A 147 -17.08 12.69 -22.07
C LEU A 147 -16.58 12.89 -20.63
N ASP A 148 -17.04 13.94 -19.93
CA ASP A 148 -16.73 14.18 -18.52
C ASP A 148 -17.33 13.07 -17.64
N ALA A 149 -18.55 12.61 -17.94
CA ALA A 149 -19.16 11.49 -17.25
C ALA A 149 -18.44 10.16 -17.55
N ALA A 150 -18.01 9.93 -18.79
CA ALA A 150 -17.25 8.75 -19.19
C ALA A 150 -15.84 8.76 -18.60
N LEU A 151 -15.19 9.93 -18.52
CA LEU A 151 -13.89 10.13 -17.88
C LEU A 151 -14.01 9.98 -16.37
N ALA A 152 -15.07 10.52 -15.74
CA ALA A 152 -15.35 10.31 -14.33
C ALA A 152 -15.65 8.83 -14.02
N LEU A 153 -16.31 8.10 -14.92
CA LEU A 153 -16.50 6.65 -14.84
C LEU A 153 -15.20 5.86 -15.07
N MET A 154 -14.27 6.34 -15.92
CA MET A 154 -12.94 5.72 -16.10
C MET A 154 -11.97 6.04 -14.97
N VAL A 155 -12.13 7.18 -14.28
CA VAL A 155 -11.35 7.60 -13.11
C VAL A 155 -12.03 7.15 -11.80
N ALA A 156 -13.22 6.54 -11.86
CA ALA A 156 -14.04 6.18 -10.71
C ALA A 156 -13.42 5.17 -9.73
N ASP A 157 -12.32 4.50 -10.07
CA ASP A 157 -11.64 3.58 -9.16
C ASP A 157 -10.14 3.84 -9.02
N ALA A 158 -9.73 5.11 -9.11
CA ALA A 158 -8.43 5.55 -8.60
C ALA A 158 -8.52 6.15 -7.19
N HIS A 159 -9.65 5.99 -6.50
CA HIS A 159 -9.59 5.90 -5.04
C HIS A 159 -8.89 4.58 -4.72
N ALA A 160 -7.56 4.61 -4.76
CA ALA A 160 -6.72 3.64 -4.07
C ALA A 160 -7.10 3.73 -2.59
N GLN A 161 -8.15 3.01 -2.21
CA GLN A 161 -8.32 2.52 -0.87
C GLN A 161 -7.18 1.53 -0.70
N ALA A 162 -5.98 2.04 -0.41
CA ALA A 162 -4.97 1.26 0.28
C ALA A 162 -5.73 0.58 1.40
N GLY A 163 -5.87 -0.74 1.32
CA GLY A 163 -6.74 -1.50 2.21
C GLY A 163 -6.44 -1.05 3.63
N ARG A 164 -7.41 -0.43 4.31
CA ARG A 164 -7.18 0.15 5.63
C ARG A 164 -6.72 -1.00 6.54
N PHE A 165 -5.45 -0.98 6.95
CA PHE A 165 -4.90 -2.00 7.84
C PHE A 165 -5.81 -2.16 9.05
N SER A 166 -6.16 -3.41 9.35
CA SER A 166 -7.14 -3.75 10.38
C SER A 166 -6.57 -4.81 11.32
N ALA A 167 -6.78 -4.63 12.63
CA ALA A 167 -6.39 -5.58 13.66
C ALA A 167 -7.49 -5.65 14.71
N ARG A 168 -8.72 -5.93 14.26
CA ARG A 168 -9.93 -5.85 15.10
C ARG A 168 -10.95 -6.93 14.78
N SER A 169 -10.59 -7.95 14.02
CA SER A 169 -11.44 -9.11 13.79
C SER A 169 -11.75 -9.86 15.10
N ALA A 170 -12.81 -10.68 15.09
CA ALA A 170 -13.17 -11.49 16.25
C ALA A 170 -12.03 -12.41 16.75
N PRO A 171 -11.23 -13.07 15.89
CA PRO A 171 -10.02 -13.78 16.34
C PRO A 171 -9.02 -12.88 17.07
N VAL A 172 -8.71 -11.70 16.53
CA VAL A 172 -7.77 -10.74 17.16
C VAL A 172 -8.31 -10.28 18.52
N GLN A 173 -9.60 -9.96 18.62
CA GLN A 173 -10.23 -9.56 19.90
C GLN A 173 -10.18 -10.66 20.96
N ARG A 174 -10.33 -11.93 20.58
CA ARG A 174 -10.18 -13.06 21.52
C ARG A 174 -8.75 -13.18 22.04
N ILE A 175 -7.76 -13.00 21.16
CA ILE A 175 -6.35 -13.01 21.56
C ILE A 175 -6.07 -11.81 22.47
N GLU A 176 -6.57 -10.63 22.14
CA GLU A 176 -6.45 -9.42 22.97
C GLU A 176 -6.98 -9.66 24.38
N ALA A 177 -8.21 -10.17 24.51
CA ALA A 177 -8.82 -10.48 25.80
C ALA A 177 -8.03 -11.52 26.60
N SER A 178 -7.55 -12.57 25.92
CA SER A 178 -6.71 -13.62 26.51
C SER A 178 -5.39 -13.05 27.05
N MET A 179 -4.73 -12.19 26.26
CA MET A 179 -3.48 -11.53 26.64
C MET A 179 -3.69 -10.53 27.78
N ALA A 180 -4.74 -9.70 27.73
CA ALA A 180 -5.04 -8.74 28.79
C ALA A 180 -5.28 -9.44 30.15
N ALA A 181 -6.09 -10.50 30.16
CA ALA A 181 -6.34 -11.29 31.36
C ALA A 181 -5.06 -11.99 31.90
N ARG A 182 -4.13 -12.34 31.01
CA ARG A 182 -2.82 -12.87 31.40
C ARG A 182 -1.90 -11.81 31.94
N HIS A 183 -1.94 -10.64 31.34
CA HIS A 183 -1.04 -9.57 31.67
C HIS A 183 -1.21 -9.16 33.13
N ALA A 184 -2.45 -9.07 33.62
CA ALA A 184 -2.74 -8.84 35.03
C ALA A 184 -2.06 -9.86 35.98
N GLN A 185 -1.81 -11.10 35.53
CA GLN A 185 -1.10 -12.11 36.30
C GLN A 185 0.42 -12.04 36.15
N LEU A 186 0.90 -11.51 35.02
CA LEU A 186 2.33 -11.37 34.70
C LEU A 186 2.94 -10.07 35.24
N GLU A 187 2.13 -9.02 35.39
CA GLU A 187 2.56 -7.67 35.79
C GLU A 187 3.41 -7.66 37.08
N PRO A 188 3.04 -8.35 38.17
CA PRO A 188 3.87 -8.39 39.37
C PRO A 188 5.29 -8.96 39.13
N TYR A 189 5.43 -9.88 38.16
CA TYR A 189 6.72 -10.46 37.80
C TYR A 189 7.55 -9.54 36.91
N TYR A 190 6.92 -8.70 36.09
CA TYR A 190 7.61 -7.63 35.34
C TYR A 190 8.16 -6.58 36.30
N ASP A 191 7.34 -6.13 37.25
CA ASP A 191 7.71 -5.10 38.23
C ASP A 191 8.82 -5.59 39.17
N ALA A 192 8.76 -6.85 39.59
CA ALA A 192 9.82 -7.50 40.35
C ALA A 192 11.10 -7.79 39.52
N GLY A 193 11.06 -7.61 38.20
CA GLY A 193 12.17 -7.91 37.29
C GLY A 193 12.51 -9.40 37.21
N VAL A 194 11.55 -10.28 37.54
CA VAL A 194 11.65 -11.73 37.38
C VAL A 194 11.61 -12.09 35.90
N ILE A 195 10.73 -11.42 35.16
CA ILE A 195 10.57 -11.55 33.72
C ILE A 195 10.83 -10.20 33.04
N GLY A 196 11.05 -10.26 31.74
CA GLY A 196 11.17 -9.11 30.86
C GLY A 196 10.86 -9.53 29.44
N LEU A 197 11.16 -8.65 28.48
CA LEU A 197 11.02 -8.98 27.07
C LEU A 197 12.37 -9.24 26.42
N ASP A 198 12.43 -10.23 25.56
CA ASP A 198 13.60 -10.46 24.70
C ASP A 198 13.60 -9.53 23.47
N GLU A 199 14.55 -9.73 22.56
CA GLU A 199 14.73 -8.91 21.35
C GLU A 199 13.57 -9.05 20.36
N GLN A 200 12.75 -10.09 20.51
CA GLN A 200 11.58 -10.39 19.69
C GLN A 200 10.27 -9.89 20.36
N ALA A 201 10.38 -9.21 21.50
CA ALA A 201 9.26 -8.82 22.36
C ALA A 201 8.44 -10.00 22.89
N LEU A 202 9.08 -11.17 23.05
CA LEU A 202 8.52 -12.30 23.76
C LEU A 202 8.87 -12.23 25.24
N VAL A 203 7.99 -12.74 26.08
CA VAL A 203 8.19 -12.80 27.52
C VAL A 203 9.26 -13.85 27.81
N ALA A 204 10.30 -13.46 28.54
CA ALA A 204 11.40 -14.32 28.90
C ALA A 204 11.76 -14.16 30.38
N VAL A 205 12.21 -15.27 30.97
CA VAL A 205 12.64 -15.31 32.37
C VAL A 205 14.02 -14.68 32.52
N ARG A 206 14.12 -13.69 33.41
CA ARG A 206 15.39 -13.09 33.84
C ARG A 206 15.92 -13.73 35.11
N ASN A 207 15.08 -13.89 36.12
CA ASN A 207 15.49 -14.37 37.45
C ASN A 207 14.43 -15.28 38.10
N MET A 208 14.37 -16.55 37.67
CA MET A 208 13.46 -17.53 38.27
C MET A 208 13.73 -17.79 39.76
N ASN A 209 14.96 -17.52 40.23
CA ASN A 209 15.33 -17.79 41.62
C ASN A 209 14.61 -16.88 42.62
N ALA A 210 14.12 -15.72 42.16
CA ALA A 210 13.28 -14.84 42.96
C ALA A 210 11.82 -15.32 43.11
N VAL A 211 11.43 -16.40 42.40
CA VAL A 211 10.08 -16.98 42.47
C VAL A 211 10.08 -18.22 43.37
N PRO A 212 9.14 -18.32 44.34
CA PRO A 212 8.96 -19.53 45.16
C PRO A 212 8.77 -20.77 44.29
N LEU A 213 9.39 -21.90 44.67
CA LEU A 213 9.39 -23.14 43.86
C LEU A 213 7.98 -23.58 43.42
N ALA A 214 7.01 -23.48 44.33
CA ALA A 214 5.61 -23.85 44.07
C ALA A 214 4.93 -23.01 42.97
N GLN A 215 5.43 -21.80 42.68
CA GLN A 215 4.84 -20.88 41.71
C GLN A 215 5.52 -20.94 40.33
N ARG A 216 6.74 -21.50 40.24
CA ARG A 216 7.56 -21.46 39.01
C ARG A 216 6.90 -22.13 37.81
N ALA A 217 6.25 -23.28 38.02
CA ALA A 217 5.56 -23.99 36.95
C ALA A 217 4.38 -23.18 36.41
N ALA A 218 3.62 -22.53 37.31
CA ALA A 218 2.52 -21.65 36.92
C ALA A 218 3.02 -20.43 36.13
N LEU A 219 4.12 -19.79 36.56
CA LEU A 219 4.72 -18.68 35.83
C LEU A 219 5.18 -19.09 34.43
N ASN A 220 5.87 -20.22 34.28
CA ASN A 220 6.28 -20.72 32.96
C ASN A 220 5.08 -20.97 32.05
N ALA A 221 3.99 -21.56 32.58
CA ALA A 221 2.78 -21.77 31.80
C ALA A 221 2.14 -20.46 31.31
N LEU A 222 2.16 -19.40 32.14
CA LEU A 222 1.70 -18.06 31.74
C LEU A 222 2.59 -17.47 30.64
N ILE A 223 3.91 -17.57 30.78
CA ILE A 223 4.88 -17.08 29.79
C ILE A 223 4.65 -17.79 28.45
N ASP A 224 4.56 -19.12 28.46
CA ASP A 224 4.36 -19.91 27.25
C ASP A 224 3.01 -19.58 26.59
N ALA A 225 1.96 -19.36 27.38
CA ALA A 225 0.65 -18.96 26.85
C ALA A 225 0.67 -17.55 26.24
N ASP A 226 1.31 -16.57 26.88
CA ASP A 226 1.46 -15.21 26.32
C ASP A 226 2.22 -15.24 24.99
N ASN A 227 3.32 -15.99 24.93
CA ASN A 227 4.14 -16.09 23.74
C ASN A 227 3.43 -16.83 22.59
N ARG A 228 2.59 -17.84 22.90
CA ARG A 228 1.71 -18.46 21.90
C ARG A 228 0.67 -17.49 21.37
N ASP A 229 0.04 -16.71 22.25
CA ASP A 229 -0.96 -15.70 21.88
C ASP A 229 -0.33 -14.61 20.99
N ARG A 230 0.88 -14.13 21.30
CA ARG A 230 1.64 -13.18 20.45
C ARG A 230 1.91 -13.74 19.05
N GLN A 231 2.29 -15.00 18.94
CA GLN A 231 2.53 -15.62 17.63
C GLN A 231 1.22 -15.78 16.84
N ALA A 232 0.15 -16.20 17.50
CA ALA A 232 -1.17 -16.33 16.88
C ALA A 232 -1.73 -14.97 16.41
N LEU A 233 -1.44 -13.90 17.16
CA LEU A 233 -1.85 -12.53 16.85
C LEU A 233 -1.33 -12.08 15.48
N TYR A 234 -0.03 -12.24 15.22
CA TYR A 234 0.58 -11.80 13.96
C TYR A 234 -0.04 -12.51 12.76
N ARG A 235 -0.26 -13.81 12.87
CA ARG A 235 -0.94 -14.60 11.83
C ARG A 235 -2.38 -14.14 11.62
N ALA A 236 -3.14 -13.95 12.70
CA ALA A 236 -4.54 -13.53 12.61
C ALA A 236 -4.69 -12.13 11.97
N VAL A 237 -3.78 -11.20 12.29
CA VAL A 237 -3.76 -9.87 11.66
C VAL A 237 -3.39 -9.97 10.19
N ALA A 238 -2.41 -10.79 9.82
CA ALA A 238 -2.05 -11.02 8.42
C ALA A 238 -3.22 -11.60 7.61
N GLU A 239 -3.89 -12.62 8.15
CA GLU A 239 -5.07 -13.26 7.56
C GLU A 239 -6.26 -12.28 7.41
N GLU A 240 -6.55 -11.46 8.44
CA GLU A 240 -7.62 -10.45 8.39
C GLU A 240 -7.41 -9.42 7.27
N ASN A 241 -6.16 -9.07 6.98
CA ASN A 241 -5.81 -8.13 5.93
C ASN A 241 -5.68 -8.79 4.55
N GLY A 242 -5.92 -10.10 4.43
CA GLY A 242 -5.80 -10.83 3.16
C GLY A 242 -4.36 -11.03 2.67
N HIS A 243 -3.37 -10.79 3.53
CA HIS A 243 -1.95 -10.83 3.21
C HIS A 243 -1.20 -11.71 4.22
N PRO A 244 -1.34 -13.05 4.18
CA PRO A 244 -0.61 -13.95 5.08
C PRO A 244 0.92 -13.78 4.99
N GLU A 245 1.43 -13.34 3.83
CA GLU A 245 2.84 -13.01 3.63
C GLU A 245 3.34 -11.84 4.48
N TRP A 246 2.44 -10.97 4.96
CA TRP A 246 2.80 -9.84 5.82
C TRP A 246 3.11 -10.24 7.27
N GLU A 247 2.89 -11.48 7.68
CA GLU A 247 3.06 -11.90 9.08
C GLU A 247 4.43 -11.51 9.65
N ALA A 248 5.51 -11.70 8.89
CA ALA A 248 6.86 -11.38 9.32
C ALA A 248 7.07 -9.86 9.50
N GLU A 249 6.50 -9.05 8.61
CA GLU A 249 6.62 -7.59 8.65
C GLU A 249 5.74 -6.97 9.73
N ILE A 250 4.52 -7.50 9.91
CA ILE A 250 3.63 -7.19 11.04
C ILE A 250 4.36 -7.47 12.35
N ARG A 251 4.95 -8.67 12.48
CA ARG A 251 5.72 -9.06 13.67
C ARG A 251 6.84 -8.06 13.95
N ALA A 252 7.67 -7.73 12.96
CA ALA A 252 8.78 -6.80 13.13
C ALA A 252 8.29 -5.43 13.61
N VAL A 253 7.27 -4.87 12.96
CA VAL A 253 6.69 -3.58 13.35
C VAL A 253 6.12 -3.62 14.76
N TRP A 254 5.36 -4.66 15.10
CA TRP A 254 4.72 -4.78 16.40
C TRP A 254 5.75 -5.04 17.50
N THR A 255 6.80 -5.83 17.25
CA THR A 255 7.94 -6.03 18.18
C THR A 255 8.55 -4.68 18.55
N ASP A 256 8.81 -3.79 17.59
CA ASP A 256 9.34 -2.45 17.89
C ASP A 256 8.43 -1.67 18.83
N ARG A 257 7.10 -1.74 18.63
CA ARG A 257 6.10 -1.08 19.47
C ARG A 257 6.05 -1.68 20.87
N TRP A 258 6.00 -3.00 21.00
CA TRP A 258 6.05 -3.69 22.30
C TRP A 258 7.29 -3.33 23.11
N LEU A 259 8.47 -3.35 22.48
CA LEU A 259 9.71 -2.96 23.13
C LEU A 259 9.70 -1.48 23.53
N ALA A 260 9.17 -0.60 22.70
CA ALA A 260 9.04 0.83 23.03
C ALA A 260 8.13 1.04 24.26
N SER A 261 6.96 0.41 24.30
CA SER A 261 6.04 0.48 25.44
C SER A 261 6.65 -0.12 26.71
N ALA A 262 7.40 -1.23 26.61
CA ALA A 262 8.10 -1.81 27.76
C ALA A 262 9.22 -0.89 28.30
N ARG A 263 9.91 -0.13 27.42
CA ARG A 263 10.87 0.90 27.85
C ARG A 263 10.20 2.01 28.67
N GLN A 264 9.04 2.49 28.21
CA GLN A 264 8.29 3.54 28.92
C GLN A 264 7.86 3.09 30.33
N ARG A 265 7.63 1.79 30.51
CA ARG A 265 7.27 1.18 31.80
C ARG A 265 8.50 0.84 32.67
N GLY A 266 9.72 1.04 32.18
CA GLY A 266 10.96 0.74 32.92
C GLY A 266 11.22 -0.75 33.13
N TRP A 267 10.61 -1.63 32.32
CA TRP A 267 10.79 -3.08 32.42
C TRP A 267 12.17 -3.52 31.92
N TYR A 268 12.57 -4.74 32.28
CA TYR A 268 13.81 -5.33 31.78
C TYR A 268 13.67 -5.79 30.33
N LEU A 269 14.65 -5.43 29.50
CA LEU A 269 14.78 -5.89 28.13
C LEU A 269 16.08 -6.65 27.93
N ARG A 270 16.04 -7.75 27.17
CA ARG A 270 17.26 -8.45 26.74
C ARG A 270 17.85 -7.73 25.52
N ARG A 271 19.15 -7.40 25.57
CA ARG A 271 19.90 -6.80 24.47
C ARG A 271 21.30 -7.42 24.42
N GLY A 272 21.67 -8.02 23.28
CA GLY A 272 22.98 -8.66 23.12
C GLY A 272 23.22 -9.76 24.17
N GLY A 273 22.16 -10.49 24.55
CA GLY A 273 22.21 -11.53 25.57
C GLY A 273 22.20 -11.04 27.03
N SER A 274 22.29 -9.74 27.28
CA SER A 274 22.28 -9.15 28.63
C SER A 274 20.93 -8.51 28.96
N TRP A 275 20.55 -8.52 30.24
CA TRP A 275 19.33 -7.86 30.72
C TRP A 275 19.61 -6.41 31.14
N VAL A 276 18.86 -5.47 30.58
CA VAL A 276 18.98 -4.04 30.85
C VAL A 276 17.64 -3.49 31.33
N ARG A 277 17.62 -2.91 32.53
CA ARG A 277 16.47 -2.15 33.01
C ARG A 277 16.39 -0.84 32.23
N GLN A 278 15.19 -0.50 31.78
CA GLN A 278 14.95 0.73 31.02
C GLN A 278 14.62 1.91 31.93
#